data_AF-A0A8H7AE72-F1
#
_entry.id   AF-A0A8H7AE72-F1
#
_cell.length_a   1.000
_cell.length_b   1.000
_cell.length_c   1.000
_cell.angle_alpha   90.00
_cell.angle_beta   90.00
_cell.angle_gamma   90.00
#
_symmetry.space_group_name_H-M   'P 1'
#
loop_
_entity.id
_entity.type
_entity.pdbx_description
1 polymer ?
#
loop_
_entity_poly.entity_id
_entity_poly.type
_entity_poly.pdbx_seq_one_letter_code
_entity_poly.pdbx_strand_id
1 'polypeptide(L)'
;MVRWYYQSGRSIADSQTDVIGMFTTCMQGTALPAIHIVIDALDECLDSMDLLPALSNAIAASCTPIKLILFSRDGVSLPDLRILQLPTVHLTKDKCRSSIDSYVKKRLAEVDSLEGHRHDDQLAQSISHAADGLWLFARLLLDELHYATSWGEVQRQISGLPHGLRNLYTSILTTKEKTFSEMQLKMTQELFLWIDTTEYLPELFRWNKNSDVIEDQTICAILDVATTSRELFDPPNLMKRLASPLLEVRITSPMVAVDQHGIPYHCTAFSVEYVHQTVIQYLRWTVDAVSADLPHSLRPRRLAALYRGVTATRYLSQSDDFKDNLQQLRERPRDGIFDNYLEMVYGLWGALNLPHLRWDLDADESAKAATLCDQLTHFLTTDKCLGWIEAVIIINYAGQYVNLIENVENVLEVASDPLSSAPAFQRFHCARQTLMTDFIYVLAQTWPQDDLPTQTLARIDQIPRGFYQRSLARKVMALARQYQWLLSPAQARSSNCFSFNGRG
;
A
#
# COMPACT_ATOMS: atom_id res chain seq x y z
N MET A 1 27.28 -30.36 13.61
CA MET A 1 26.93 -29.80 12.28
C MET A 1 25.42 -29.60 12.27
N VAL A 2 24.99 -28.36 12.49
CA VAL A 2 23.61 -28.06 12.89
C VAL A 2 22.74 -27.94 11.63
N ARG A 3 21.60 -28.65 11.61
CA ARG A 3 20.74 -28.96 10.46
C ARG A 3 19.92 -27.78 9.87
N TRP A 4 20.30 -26.53 10.17
CA TRP A 4 19.48 -25.34 9.87
C TRP A 4 19.59 -24.85 8.42
N TYR A 5 20.60 -25.29 7.68
CA TYR A 5 20.98 -24.66 6.41
C TYR A 5 20.23 -25.12 5.16
N TYR A 6 19.43 -26.19 5.20
CA TYR A 6 18.75 -26.68 4.00
C TYR A 6 17.45 -25.93 3.64
N GLN A 7 17.09 -24.88 4.40
CA GLN A 7 15.87 -24.07 4.15
C GLN A 7 16.11 -22.55 4.30
N SER A 8 17.34 -22.06 4.09
CA SER A 8 17.62 -20.61 4.14
C SER A 8 17.09 -19.90 2.89
N GLY A 9 15.84 -19.46 2.99
CA GLY A 9 15.12 -18.62 2.02
C GLY A 9 13.76 -18.12 2.54
N ARG A 10 13.45 -18.35 3.82
CA ARG A 10 12.21 -17.88 4.45
C ARG A 10 12.41 -16.44 4.97
N SER A 11 11.46 -15.56 4.67
CA SER A 11 11.44 -14.17 5.16
C SER A 11 10.92 -14.03 6.60
N ILE A 12 10.39 -15.11 7.17
CA ILE A 12 9.72 -15.14 8.47
C ILE A 12 10.33 -16.26 9.29
N ALA A 13 10.65 -15.98 10.53
CA ALA A 13 11.02 -17.01 11.48
C ALA A 13 9.79 -17.50 12.24
N ASP A 14 9.68 -18.81 12.39
CA ASP A 14 8.57 -19.47 13.08
C ASP A 14 8.58 -19.18 14.61
N SER A 15 9.69 -18.65 15.13
CA SER A 15 9.84 -18.27 16.53
C SER A 15 10.92 -17.20 16.71
N GLN A 16 10.64 -16.19 17.53
CA GLN A 16 11.64 -15.21 17.98
C GLN A 16 12.83 -15.87 18.69
N THR A 17 12.59 -16.96 19.42
CA THR A 17 13.66 -17.74 20.06
C THR A 17 14.60 -18.35 19.01
N ASP A 18 14.05 -18.79 17.88
CA ASP A 18 14.85 -19.33 16.77
C ASP A 18 15.63 -18.24 16.04
N VAL A 19 15.06 -17.03 15.87
CA VAL A 19 15.81 -15.87 15.33
C VAL A 19 16.99 -15.53 16.23
N ILE A 20 16.75 -15.39 17.53
CA ILE A 20 17.78 -15.06 18.50
C ILE A 20 18.83 -16.17 18.56
N GLY A 21 18.41 -17.44 18.53
CA GLY A 21 19.30 -18.60 18.50
C GLY A 21 20.15 -18.66 17.23
N MET A 22 19.54 -18.44 16.06
CA MET A 22 20.23 -18.35 14.77
C MET A 22 21.23 -17.21 14.78
N PHE A 23 20.80 -16.01 15.17
CA PHE A 23 21.64 -14.83 15.29
C PHE A 23 22.84 -15.13 16.18
N THR A 24 22.61 -15.60 17.42
CA THR A 24 23.67 -15.97 18.36
C THR A 24 24.65 -17.00 17.76
N THR A 25 24.13 -18.02 17.06
CA THR A 25 24.96 -19.04 16.40
C THR A 25 25.81 -18.45 15.28
N CYS A 26 25.24 -17.58 14.44
CA CYS A 26 25.96 -16.86 13.39
C CYS A 26 27.07 -15.97 13.98
N MET A 27 26.80 -15.31 15.10
CA MET A 27 27.78 -14.46 15.80
C MET A 27 28.94 -15.26 16.44
N GLN A 28 28.69 -16.52 16.83
CA GLN A 28 29.70 -17.41 17.42
C GLN A 28 30.51 -18.20 16.38
N GLY A 29 29.90 -18.54 15.24
CA GLY A 29 30.47 -19.43 14.22
C GLY A 29 31.21 -18.73 13.07
N THR A 30 31.36 -17.40 13.11
CA THR A 30 31.97 -16.65 12.01
C THR A 30 33.49 -16.71 12.03
N ALA A 31 34.11 -16.78 10.85
CA ALA A 31 35.56 -16.58 10.68
C ALA A 31 35.92 -15.12 10.35
N LEU A 32 34.93 -14.22 10.32
CA LEU A 32 35.17 -12.81 10.04
C LEU A 32 35.99 -12.16 11.17
N PRO A 33 36.89 -11.23 10.86
CA PRO A 33 37.70 -10.54 11.87
C PRO A 33 36.88 -9.57 12.73
N ALA A 34 35.74 -9.11 12.22
CA ALA A 34 34.76 -8.31 12.95
C ALA A 34 33.39 -8.42 12.27
N ILE A 35 32.32 -8.28 13.06
CA ILE A 35 30.94 -8.19 12.57
C ILE A 35 30.47 -6.75 12.74
N HIS A 36 29.90 -6.17 11.69
CA HIS A 36 29.32 -4.82 11.72
C HIS A 36 27.81 -4.95 11.62
N ILE A 37 27.09 -4.36 12.58
CA ILE A 37 25.64 -4.37 12.64
C ILE A 37 25.19 -2.91 12.61
N VAL A 38 24.30 -2.60 11.68
CA VAL A 38 23.64 -1.31 11.58
C VAL A 38 22.15 -1.55 11.73
N ILE A 39 21.54 -0.89 12.71
CA ILE A 39 20.09 -0.89 12.91
C ILE A 39 19.63 0.54 12.69
N ASP A 40 18.94 0.74 11.58
CA ASP A 40 18.33 2.03 11.25
C ASP A 40 16.91 2.10 11.81
N ALA A 41 16.47 3.30 12.17
CA ALA A 41 15.14 3.60 12.70
C ALA A 41 14.68 2.66 13.85
N LEU A 42 15.51 2.50 14.89
CA LEU A 42 15.21 1.65 16.05
C LEU A 42 13.88 2.01 16.73
N ASP A 43 13.47 3.28 16.68
CA ASP A 43 12.17 3.74 17.18
C ASP A 43 10.95 3.15 16.46
N GLU A 44 11.14 2.51 15.30
CA GLU A 44 10.10 1.80 14.55
C GLU A 44 10.06 0.30 14.87
N CYS A 45 10.99 -0.19 15.68
CA CYS A 45 11.05 -1.58 16.11
C CYS A 45 10.08 -1.83 17.27
N LEU A 46 8.94 -2.46 16.96
CA LEU A 46 7.91 -2.84 17.95
C LEU A 46 8.47 -3.72 19.07
N ASP A 47 9.38 -4.63 18.73
CA ASP A 47 10.01 -5.58 19.66
C ASP A 47 11.40 -5.12 20.15
N SER A 48 11.66 -3.81 20.13
CA SER A 48 12.95 -3.24 20.55
C SER A 48 13.34 -3.63 21.98
N MET A 49 12.36 -3.85 22.86
CA MET A 49 12.56 -4.32 24.24
C MET A 49 13.25 -5.69 24.32
N ASP A 50 13.03 -6.57 23.34
CA ASP A 50 13.63 -7.90 23.30
C ASP A 50 14.91 -7.92 22.46
N LEU A 51 14.94 -7.12 21.40
CA LEU A 51 16.08 -7.01 20.49
C LEU A 51 17.34 -6.52 21.22
N LEU A 52 17.22 -5.47 22.04
CA LEU A 52 18.38 -4.86 22.69
C LEU A 52 19.08 -5.79 23.71
N PRO A 53 18.37 -6.51 24.61
CA PRO A 53 18.97 -7.55 25.43
C PRO A 53 19.62 -8.67 24.60
N ALA A 54 18.98 -9.12 23.52
CA ALA A 54 19.56 -10.16 22.65
C ALA A 54 20.88 -9.70 22.01
N LEU A 55 20.95 -8.45 21.54
CA LEU A 55 22.18 -7.84 21.02
C LEU A 55 23.26 -7.73 22.10
N SER A 56 22.90 -7.27 23.30
CA SER A 56 23.84 -7.16 24.43
C SER A 56 24.44 -8.52 24.78
N ASN A 57 23.61 -9.56 24.87
CA ASN A 57 24.05 -10.93 25.13
C ASN A 57 24.94 -11.48 24.01
N ALA A 58 24.59 -11.23 22.75
CA ALA A 58 25.41 -11.65 21.62
C ALA A 58 26.77 -10.93 21.59
N ILE A 59 26.82 -9.65 21.95
CA ILE A 59 28.05 -8.87 22.08
C ILE A 59 28.94 -9.45 23.19
N ALA A 60 28.35 -9.77 24.34
CA ALA A 60 29.09 -10.34 25.46
C ALA A 60 29.60 -11.78 25.19
N ALA A 61 28.85 -12.56 24.41
CA ALA A 61 29.15 -13.97 24.15
C ALA A 61 30.03 -14.21 22.91
N SER A 62 30.26 -13.21 22.05
CA SER A 62 31.02 -13.40 20.82
C SER A 62 32.52 -13.38 21.06
N CYS A 63 33.23 -14.34 20.47
CA CYS A 63 34.69 -14.34 20.38
C CYS A 63 35.21 -13.37 19.29
N THR A 64 34.31 -12.87 18.44
CA THR A 64 34.61 -11.95 17.34
C THR A 64 34.18 -10.54 17.71
N PRO A 65 34.99 -9.49 17.48
CA PRO A 65 34.59 -8.11 17.73
C PRO A 65 33.31 -7.73 16.98
N ILE A 66 32.32 -7.21 17.71
CA ILE A 66 31.07 -6.71 17.14
C ILE A 66 31.05 -5.19 17.22
N LYS A 67 30.77 -4.54 16.10
CA LYS A 67 30.60 -3.10 16.00
C LYS A 67 29.14 -2.79 15.68
N LEU A 68 28.49 -2.05 16.57
CA LEU A 68 27.08 -1.75 16.48
C LEU A 68 26.87 -0.25 16.26
N ILE A 69 26.06 0.10 15.27
CA ILE A 69 25.54 1.45 15.05
C ILE A 69 24.02 1.38 15.12
N LEU A 70 23.43 2.24 15.93
CA LEU A 70 21.98 2.38 16.09
C LEU A 70 21.59 3.78 15.67
N PHE A 71 20.59 3.90 14.81
CA PHE A 71 19.94 5.17 14.49
C PHE A 71 18.52 5.17 15.08
N SER A 72 18.13 6.31 15.63
CA SER A 72 16.79 6.52 16.18
C SER A 72 16.46 8.00 16.19
N ARG A 73 15.18 8.34 16.10
CA ARG A 73 14.71 9.70 16.40
C ARG A 73 14.81 10.01 17.89
N ASP A 74 15.03 11.28 18.19
CA ASP A 74 15.04 11.80 19.56
C ASP A 74 13.61 11.90 20.11
N GLY A 75 13.43 11.71 21.42
CA GLY A 75 12.14 11.86 22.09
C GLY A 75 11.14 10.70 21.96
N VAL A 76 11.48 9.61 21.27
CA VAL A 76 10.71 8.36 21.35
C VAL A 76 11.15 7.58 22.58
N SER A 77 10.19 6.99 23.31
CA SER A 77 10.47 6.16 24.48
C SER A 77 11.13 4.85 24.04
N LEU A 78 12.44 4.90 23.82
CA LEU A 78 13.24 3.70 23.59
C LEU A 78 13.46 2.96 24.92
N PRO A 79 13.66 1.63 24.85
CA PRO A 79 14.17 0.86 25.97
C PRO A 79 15.52 1.45 26.43
N ASP A 80 15.94 1.13 27.66
CA ASP A 80 17.17 1.66 28.21
C ASP A 80 18.42 1.23 27.40
N LEU A 81 18.84 2.07 26.46
CA LEU A 81 20.01 1.87 25.61
C LEU A 81 21.32 1.76 26.41
N ARG A 82 21.32 2.14 27.70
CA ARG A 82 22.48 1.97 28.57
C ARG A 82 22.88 0.51 28.73
N ILE A 83 21.98 -0.45 28.45
CA ILE A 83 22.29 -1.89 28.42
C ILE A 83 23.40 -2.25 27.41
N LEU A 84 23.60 -1.41 26.39
CA LEU A 84 24.65 -1.61 25.37
C LEU A 84 25.91 -0.76 25.62
N GLN A 85 25.87 0.17 26.58
CA GLN A 85 26.97 1.07 26.92
C GLN A 85 27.60 1.79 25.70
N LEU A 86 26.79 2.12 24.70
CA LEU A 86 27.26 2.73 23.45
C LEU A 86 27.45 4.25 23.62
N PRO A 87 28.48 4.85 22.99
CA PRO A 87 28.56 6.30 22.88
C PRO A 87 27.39 6.84 22.03
N THR A 88 26.74 7.89 22.52
CA THR A 88 25.60 8.51 21.83
C THR A 88 26.04 9.79 21.11
N VAL A 89 25.69 9.88 19.82
CA VAL A 89 25.91 11.10 19.01
C VAL A 89 24.55 11.70 18.68
N HIS A 90 24.26 12.88 19.24
CA HIS A 90 23.06 13.64 18.90
C HIS A 90 23.31 14.53 17.68
N LEU A 91 22.54 14.31 16.61
CA LEU A 91 22.44 15.19 15.45
C LEU A 91 21.35 16.23 15.72
N THR A 92 21.76 17.39 16.26
CA THR A 92 20.83 18.49 16.55
C THR A 92 20.72 19.43 15.35
N LYS A 93 19.63 20.20 15.29
CA LYS A 93 19.41 21.22 14.27
C LYS A 93 20.60 22.17 14.13
N ASP A 94 21.14 22.64 15.26
CA ASP A 94 22.30 23.55 15.29
C ASP A 94 23.56 22.92 14.69
N LYS A 95 23.81 21.63 14.95
CA LYS A 95 24.97 20.92 14.39
C LYS A 95 24.85 20.70 12.88
N CYS A 96 23.62 20.54 12.38
CA CYS A 96 23.35 20.34 10.95
C CYS A 96 23.34 21.65 10.16
N ARG A 97 23.16 22.80 10.82
CA ARG A 97 22.91 24.09 10.16
C ARG A 97 23.99 24.48 9.14
N SER A 98 25.27 24.46 9.52
CA SER A 98 26.37 24.86 8.62
C SER A 98 26.51 23.92 7.40
N SER A 99 26.20 22.63 7.59
CA SER A 99 26.18 21.65 6.50
C SER A 99 25.00 21.87 5.57
N ILE A 100 23.82 22.18 6.10
CA ILE A 100 22.64 22.54 5.28
C ILE A 100 22.90 23.84 4.52
N ASP A 101 23.45 24.87 5.16
CA ASP A 101 23.82 26.13 4.51
C ASP A 101 24.77 25.87 3.32
N SER A 102 25.79 25.02 3.54
CA SER A 102 26.76 24.65 2.51
C SER A 102 26.11 23.87 1.36
N TYR A 103 25.20 22.94 1.69
CA TYR A 103 24.43 22.18 0.71
C TYR A 103 23.52 23.09 -0.13
N VAL A 104 22.80 24.00 0.50
CA VAL A 104 21.90 24.95 -0.17
C VAL A 104 22.68 25.85 -1.11
N LYS A 105 23.79 26.46 -0.65
CA LYS A 105 24.66 27.29 -1.51
C LYS A 105 25.17 26.53 -2.72
N LYS A 106 25.61 25.28 -2.52
CA LYS A 106 26.08 24.43 -3.61
C LYS A 106 24.96 24.16 -4.62
N ARG A 107 23.77 23.76 -4.16
CA ARG A 107 22.63 23.45 -5.02
C ARG A 107 22.12 24.68 -5.78
N LEU A 108 22.04 25.85 -5.15
CA LEU A 108 21.66 27.09 -5.82
C LEU A 108 22.62 27.48 -6.96
N ALA A 109 23.91 27.18 -6.81
CA ALA A 109 24.90 27.40 -7.86
C ALA A 109 24.70 26.50 -9.10
N GLU A 110 23.99 25.38 -8.94
CA GLU A 110 23.67 24.42 -10.02
C GLU A 110 22.36 24.77 -10.76
N VAL A 111 21.56 25.73 -10.28
CA VAL A 111 20.28 26.08 -10.91
C VAL A 111 20.46 27.12 -12.00
N ASP A 112 20.18 26.73 -13.24
CA ASP A 112 20.38 27.60 -14.40
C ASP A 112 19.46 28.82 -14.43
N SER A 113 18.21 28.69 -13.99
CA SER A 113 17.24 29.80 -13.90
C SER A 113 17.65 30.89 -12.89
N LEU A 114 18.69 30.66 -12.09
CA LEU A 114 19.27 31.60 -11.13
C LEU A 114 20.53 32.28 -11.64
N GLU A 115 20.87 32.18 -12.94
CA GLU A 115 22.00 32.91 -13.52
C GLU A 115 21.95 34.41 -13.18
N GLY A 116 22.98 34.91 -12.47
CA GLY A 116 23.03 36.26 -11.90
C GLY A 116 22.67 36.38 -10.41
N HIS A 117 21.96 35.40 -9.85
CA HIS A 117 21.53 35.34 -8.44
C HIS A 117 22.07 34.11 -7.67
N ARG A 118 22.90 33.27 -8.31
CA ARG A 118 23.49 32.04 -7.74
C ARG A 118 24.26 32.23 -6.42
N HIS A 119 24.72 33.45 -6.15
CA HIS A 119 25.49 33.81 -4.95
C HIS A 119 24.70 34.70 -3.97
N ASP A 120 23.37 34.74 -4.10
CA ASP A 120 22.54 35.47 -3.16
C ASP A 120 22.55 34.79 -1.78
N ASP A 121 23.35 35.34 -0.86
CA ASP A 121 23.44 34.86 0.51
C ASP A 121 22.12 34.97 1.28
N GLN A 122 21.26 35.96 0.96
CA GLN A 122 19.97 36.12 1.63
C GLN A 122 19.01 35.01 1.23
N LEU A 123 19.04 34.61 -0.03
CA LEU A 123 18.30 33.45 -0.53
C LEU A 123 18.73 32.17 0.20
N ALA A 124 20.04 31.89 0.21
CA ALA A 124 20.57 30.70 0.86
C ALA A 124 20.23 30.65 2.37
N GLN A 125 20.31 31.79 3.06
CA GLN A 125 19.93 31.90 4.47
C GLN A 125 18.43 31.67 4.69
N SER A 126 17.58 32.21 3.82
CA SER A 126 16.12 32.05 3.93
C SER A 126 15.70 30.58 3.80
N ILE A 127 16.24 29.87 2.80
CA ILE A 127 15.99 28.44 2.60
C ILE A 127 16.50 27.62 3.79
N SER A 128 17.73 27.88 4.23
CA SER A 128 18.35 27.10 5.30
C SER A 128 17.67 27.34 6.65
N HIS A 129 17.17 28.56 6.89
CA HIS A 129 16.38 28.87 8.06
C HIS A 129 15.02 28.16 8.04
N ALA A 130 14.31 28.20 6.90
CA ALA A 130 13.03 27.51 6.74
C ALA A 130 13.15 25.98 6.87
N ALA A 131 14.27 25.41 6.44
CA ALA A 131 14.56 23.99 6.59
C ALA A 131 14.67 23.56 8.06
N ASP A 132 15.07 24.45 8.98
CA ASP A 132 15.11 24.21 10.42
C ASP A 132 15.77 22.85 10.82
N GLY A 133 16.90 22.54 10.17
CA GLY A 133 17.64 21.29 10.39
C GLY A 133 17.17 20.09 9.56
N LEU A 134 16.12 20.23 8.76
CA LEU A 134 15.55 19.17 7.91
C LEU A 134 16.18 19.18 6.51
N TRP A 135 17.13 18.28 6.27
CA TRP A 135 17.76 18.10 4.96
C TRP A 135 16.74 17.84 3.84
N LEU A 136 15.73 17.02 4.12
CA LEU A 136 14.67 16.71 3.17
C LEU A 136 13.88 17.97 2.77
N PHE A 137 13.59 18.86 3.71
CA PHE A 137 12.91 20.13 3.41
C PHE A 137 13.74 20.96 2.43
N ALA A 138 15.04 21.15 2.73
CA ALA A 138 15.94 21.91 1.89
C ALA A 138 16.02 21.32 0.48
N ARG A 139 16.21 20.00 0.37
CA ARG A 139 16.25 19.28 -0.91
C ARG A 139 14.96 19.51 -1.71
N LEU A 140 13.80 19.24 -1.13
CA LEU A 140 12.50 19.36 -1.82
C LEU A 140 12.24 20.78 -2.32
N LEU A 141 12.52 21.79 -1.48
CA LEU A 141 12.35 23.19 -1.86
C LEU A 141 13.31 23.59 -3.00
N LEU A 142 14.56 23.13 -2.96
CA LEU A 142 15.53 23.38 -4.03
C LEU A 142 15.16 22.68 -5.34
N ASP A 143 14.61 21.48 -5.26
CA ASP A 143 14.11 20.75 -6.43
C ASP A 143 12.93 21.49 -7.06
N GLU A 144 12.06 22.12 -6.27
CA GLU A 144 10.96 22.95 -6.78
C GLU A 144 11.44 24.27 -7.39
N LEU A 145 12.46 24.90 -6.79
CA LEU A 145 13.10 26.08 -7.36
C LEU A 145 13.78 25.80 -8.71
N HIS A 146 14.25 24.57 -8.93
CA HIS A 146 14.82 24.17 -10.22
C HIS A 146 13.80 24.23 -11.36
N TYR A 147 12.50 24.06 -11.06
CA TYR A 147 11.42 24.16 -12.05
C TYR A 147 10.89 25.59 -12.23
N ALA A 148 11.35 26.56 -11.44
CA ALA A 148 10.92 27.94 -11.56
C ALA A 148 11.39 28.54 -12.89
N THR A 149 10.47 29.17 -13.61
CA THR A 149 10.68 29.71 -14.97
C THR A 149 11.31 31.10 -14.97
N SER A 150 11.33 31.79 -13.82
CA SER A 150 11.88 33.15 -13.69
C SER A 150 12.28 33.48 -12.26
N TRP A 151 13.17 34.47 -12.08
CA TRP A 151 13.54 34.99 -10.76
C TRP A 151 12.34 35.55 -9.97
N GLY A 152 11.36 36.16 -10.64
CA GLY A 152 10.14 36.64 -9.98
C GLY A 152 9.29 35.51 -9.39
N GLU A 153 9.30 34.33 -10.01
CA GLU A 153 8.67 33.13 -9.46
C GLU A 153 9.42 32.61 -8.24
N VAL A 154 10.76 32.57 -8.31
CA VAL A 154 11.64 32.22 -7.19
C VAL A 154 11.38 33.13 -5.99
N GLN A 155 11.39 34.45 -6.18
CA GLN A 155 11.11 35.42 -5.10
C GLN A 155 9.74 35.19 -4.45
N ARG A 156 8.72 34.84 -5.24
CA ARG A 156 7.38 34.54 -4.73
C ARG A 156 7.38 33.27 -3.88
N GLN A 157 8.08 32.22 -4.31
CA GLN A 157 8.21 30.97 -3.54
C GLN A 157 8.95 31.21 -2.21
N ILE A 158 10.01 32.03 -2.21
CA ILE A 158 10.80 32.35 -1.00
C ILE A 158 10.01 33.26 -0.03
N SER A 159 9.21 34.20 -0.54
CA SER A 159 8.48 35.13 0.33
C SER A 159 7.38 34.45 1.15
N GLY A 160 6.95 33.25 0.74
CA GLY A 160 5.90 32.46 1.39
C GLY A 160 6.38 31.08 1.83
N LEU A 161 7.61 30.95 2.33
CA LEU A 161 8.15 29.63 2.67
C LEU A 161 7.29 28.92 3.72
N PRO A 162 6.86 27.68 3.42
CA PRO A 162 6.07 26.90 4.36
C PRO A 162 6.93 26.48 5.55
N HIS A 163 6.31 26.36 6.72
CA HIS A 163 6.99 25.85 7.91
C HIS A 163 6.71 24.35 8.04
N GLY A 164 7.78 23.55 8.05
CA GLY A 164 7.71 22.09 8.19
C GLY A 164 7.29 21.34 6.92
N LEU A 165 7.55 20.02 6.92
CA LEU A 165 7.36 19.16 5.74
C LEU A 165 5.91 19.08 5.26
N ARG A 166 4.93 19.08 6.18
CA ARG A 166 3.50 19.03 5.81
C ARG A 166 3.12 20.20 4.90
N ASN A 167 3.38 21.42 5.36
CA ASN A 167 3.04 22.63 4.62
C ASN A 167 3.85 22.71 3.32
N LEU A 168 5.08 22.20 3.31
CA LEU A 168 5.88 22.08 2.09
C LEU A 168 5.22 21.14 1.08
N TYR A 169 4.85 19.93 1.48
CA TYR A 169 4.17 18.98 0.60
C TYR A 169 2.85 19.54 0.06
N THR A 170 2.04 20.17 0.91
CA THR A 170 0.80 20.84 0.49
C THR A 170 1.08 21.93 -0.55
N SER A 171 2.03 22.82 -0.27
CA SER A 171 2.42 23.89 -1.20
C SER A 171 2.88 23.37 -2.56
N ILE A 172 3.68 22.30 -2.56
CA ILE A 172 4.20 21.67 -3.78
C ILE A 172 3.06 21.10 -4.62
N LEU A 173 2.19 20.29 -4.01
CA LEU A 173 1.06 19.69 -4.71
C LEU A 173 0.08 20.74 -5.26
N THR A 174 -0.26 21.76 -4.45
CA THR A 174 -1.13 22.86 -4.87
C THR A 174 -0.52 23.68 -6.01
N THR A 175 0.81 23.79 -6.08
CA THR A 175 1.48 24.48 -7.19
C THR A 175 1.46 23.61 -8.44
N LYS A 176 1.79 22.32 -8.32
CA LYS A 176 1.82 21.39 -9.46
C LYS A 176 0.46 21.17 -10.09
N GLU A 177 -0.59 21.02 -9.28
CA GLU A 177 -1.93 20.73 -9.82
C GLU A 177 -2.52 21.85 -10.68
N LYS A 178 -2.03 23.09 -10.54
CA LYS A 178 -2.38 24.21 -11.45
C LYS A 178 -1.91 23.99 -12.88
N THR A 179 -0.90 23.14 -13.08
CA THR A 179 -0.36 22.80 -14.39
C THR A 179 -1.00 21.54 -15.00
N PHE A 180 -1.80 20.82 -14.21
CA PHE A 180 -2.38 19.55 -14.64
C PHE A 180 -3.62 19.77 -15.50
N SER A 181 -3.78 18.95 -16.52
CA SER A 181 -5.07 18.75 -17.17
C SER A 181 -6.04 18.04 -16.22
N GLU A 182 -7.35 18.09 -16.50
CA GLU A 182 -8.35 17.35 -15.72
C GLU A 182 -8.03 15.85 -15.65
N MET A 183 -7.48 15.29 -16.74
CA MET A 183 -7.08 13.89 -16.80
C MET A 183 -5.88 13.61 -15.89
N GLN A 184 -4.85 14.45 -15.93
CA GLN A 184 -3.66 14.31 -15.08
C GLN A 184 -4.00 14.47 -13.60
N LEU A 185 -4.94 15.35 -13.27
CA LEU A 185 -5.45 15.48 -11.90
C LEU A 185 -6.14 14.19 -11.44
N LYS A 186 -7.00 13.59 -12.26
CA LYS A 186 -7.64 12.30 -11.95
C LYS A 186 -6.62 11.17 -11.78
N MET A 187 -5.63 11.08 -12.66
CA MET A 187 -4.53 10.10 -12.55
C MET A 187 -3.76 10.27 -11.23
N THR A 188 -3.46 11.50 -10.85
CA THR A 188 -2.76 11.82 -9.60
C THR A 188 -3.60 11.46 -8.38
N GLN A 189 -4.91 11.75 -8.42
CA GLN A 189 -5.83 11.38 -7.36
C GLN A 189 -5.86 9.86 -7.14
N GLU A 190 -5.93 9.08 -8.21
CA GLU A 190 -5.91 7.62 -8.12
C GLU A 190 -4.57 7.11 -7.61
N LEU A 191 -3.45 7.63 -8.12
CA LEU A 191 -2.14 7.24 -7.60
C LEU A 191 -2.06 7.43 -6.08
N PHE A 192 -2.50 8.58 -5.56
CA PHE A 192 -2.51 8.83 -4.12
C PHE A 192 -3.59 8.06 -3.36
N LEU A 193 -4.62 7.52 -4.00
CA LEU A 193 -5.58 6.63 -3.34
C LEU A 193 -4.99 5.24 -3.08
N TRP A 194 -4.07 4.80 -3.92
CA TRP A 194 -3.56 3.43 -3.93
C TRP A 194 -2.17 3.28 -3.32
N ILE A 195 -1.33 4.33 -3.35
CA ILE A 195 0.08 4.24 -2.95
C ILE A 195 0.34 3.73 -1.51
N ASP A 196 -0.57 4.00 -0.56
CA ASP A 196 -0.46 3.48 0.81
C ASP A 196 -1.14 2.11 0.90
N THR A 197 -0.40 1.07 0.50
CA THR A 197 -0.90 -0.31 0.49
C THR A 197 -1.24 -0.81 1.90
N THR A 198 -0.62 -0.24 2.93
CA THR A 198 -0.87 -0.61 4.33
C THR A 198 -2.29 -0.26 4.80
N GLU A 199 -2.98 0.65 4.12
CA GLU A 199 -4.36 1.02 4.45
C GLU A 199 -5.40 -0.03 4.04
N TYR A 200 -5.06 -0.94 3.13
CA TYR A 200 -6.05 -1.87 2.57
C TYR A 200 -5.54 -3.30 2.41
N LEU A 201 -4.22 -3.53 2.29
CA LEU A 201 -3.65 -4.88 2.24
C LEU A 201 -3.38 -5.44 3.65
N PRO A 202 -3.81 -6.68 3.94
CA PRO A 202 -3.45 -7.36 5.18
C PRO A 202 -1.93 -7.58 5.30
N GLU A 203 -1.44 -7.69 6.55
CA GLU A 203 0.00 -7.85 6.86
C GLU A 203 0.68 -8.97 6.10
N LEU A 204 0.01 -10.11 5.97
CA LEU A 204 0.52 -11.29 5.28
C LEU A 204 0.92 -10.99 3.82
N PHE A 205 0.26 -10.03 3.17
CA PHE A 205 0.52 -9.65 1.79
C PHE A 205 1.59 -8.56 1.65
N ARG A 206 1.96 -7.90 2.75
CA ARG A 206 3.00 -6.88 2.76
C ARG A 206 4.41 -7.47 2.73
N TRP A 207 4.54 -8.81 2.84
CA TRP A 207 5.80 -9.46 3.17
C TRP A 207 6.75 -9.79 2.01
N ASN A 208 6.27 -9.78 0.76
CA ASN A 208 7.09 -10.29 -0.36
C ASN A 208 7.68 -9.22 -1.29
N LYS A 209 7.51 -7.93 -1.00
CA LYS A 209 8.14 -6.82 -1.75
C LYS A 209 8.39 -5.69 -0.76
N ASN A 210 9.55 -5.03 -0.84
CA ASN A 210 9.89 -3.86 -0.02
C ASN A 210 8.65 -2.97 0.17
N SER A 211 8.25 -2.78 1.42
CA SER A 211 6.85 -2.66 1.89
C SER A 211 6.04 -1.44 1.49
N ASP A 212 6.41 -0.68 0.45
CA ASP A 212 5.69 0.51 -0.02
C ASP A 212 5.89 0.74 -1.52
N VAL A 213 6.01 -0.34 -2.29
CA VAL A 213 6.26 -0.29 -3.72
C VAL A 213 5.01 -0.77 -4.46
N ILE A 214 4.49 0.04 -5.38
CA ILE A 214 3.50 -0.40 -6.36
C ILE A 214 4.19 -0.62 -7.70
N GLU A 215 3.97 -1.79 -8.29
CA GLU A 215 4.53 -2.16 -9.58
C GLU A 215 3.75 -1.57 -10.74
N ASP A 216 4.41 -1.51 -11.90
CA ASP A 216 3.90 -0.95 -13.14
C ASP A 216 2.55 -1.51 -13.55
N GLN A 217 2.36 -2.83 -13.48
CA GLN A 217 1.10 -3.48 -13.87
C GLN A 217 -0.07 -2.95 -13.05
N THR A 218 0.10 -2.80 -11.74
CA THR A 218 -0.96 -2.33 -10.83
C THR A 218 -1.25 -0.86 -11.09
N ILE A 219 -0.20 -0.05 -11.27
CA ILE A 219 -0.34 1.37 -11.60
C ILE A 219 -1.08 1.55 -12.91
N CYS A 220 -0.70 0.83 -13.96
CA CYS A 220 -1.36 0.87 -15.25
C CYS A 220 -2.84 0.46 -15.12
N ALA A 221 -3.13 -0.64 -14.43
CA ALA A 221 -4.50 -1.10 -14.21
C ALA A 221 -5.36 -0.05 -13.47
N ILE A 222 -4.82 0.59 -12.43
CA ILE A 222 -5.50 1.67 -11.69
C ILE A 222 -5.81 2.85 -12.63
N LEU A 223 -4.81 3.30 -13.39
CA LEU A 223 -4.92 4.48 -14.24
C LEU A 223 -5.81 4.24 -15.46
N ASP A 224 -5.73 3.09 -16.10
CA ASP A 224 -6.57 2.72 -17.24
C ASP A 224 -8.05 2.71 -16.84
N VAL A 225 -8.35 2.09 -15.69
CA VAL A 225 -9.71 2.03 -15.13
C VAL A 225 -10.25 3.42 -14.78
N ALA A 226 -9.41 4.30 -14.26
CA ALA A 226 -9.83 5.62 -13.83
C ALA A 226 -10.00 6.62 -14.99
N THR A 227 -9.17 6.50 -16.02
CA THR A 227 -9.06 7.49 -17.09
C THR A 227 -9.89 7.13 -18.31
N THR A 228 -10.42 5.91 -18.38
CA THR A 228 -11.15 5.36 -19.55
C THR A 228 -10.35 5.43 -20.86
N SER A 229 -9.05 5.70 -20.78
CA SER A 229 -8.10 5.70 -21.88
C SER A 229 -7.57 4.27 -22.07
N ARG A 230 -7.30 3.88 -23.31
CA ARG A 230 -6.82 2.52 -23.62
C ARG A 230 -5.31 2.36 -23.59
N GLU A 231 -4.54 3.45 -23.66
CA GLU A 231 -3.08 3.37 -23.63
C GLU A 231 -2.46 4.58 -22.92
N LEU A 232 -1.58 4.32 -21.96
CA LEU A 232 -0.73 5.32 -21.32
C LEU A 232 0.57 5.45 -22.10
N PHE A 233 0.86 6.64 -22.60
CA PHE A 233 2.14 6.93 -23.25
C PHE A 233 3.22 7.21 -22.20
N ASP A 234 4.31 6.46 -22.28
CA ASP A 234 5.48 6.60 -21.42
C ASP A 234 5.11 6.66 -19.91
N PRO A 235 4.50 5.57 -19.37
CA PRO A 235 4.05 5.54 -17.98
C PRO A 235 5.13 5.95 -16.95
N PRO A 236 6.41 5.55 -17.07
CA PRO A 236 7.42 5.97 -16.11
C PRO A 236 7.60 7.50 -16.04
N ASN A 237 7.71 8.18 -17.18
CA ASN A 237 7.89 9.64 -17.18
C ASN A 237 6.59 10.38 -16.83
N LEU A 238 5.43 9.81 -17.20
CA LEU A 238 4.14 10.30 -16.71
C LEU A 238 4.08 10.23 -15.19
N MET A 239 4.43 9.10 -14.57
CA MET A 239 4.44 8.93 -13.11
C MET A 239 5.43 9.89 -12.46
N LYS A 240 6.64 10.06 -13.00
CA LYS A 240 7.60 11.05 -12.49
C LYS A 240 6.99 12.45 -12.44
N ARG A 241 6.21 12.83 -13.46
CA ARG A 241 5.56 14.15 -13.53
C ARG A 241 4.40 14.28 -12.53
N LEU A 242 3.57 13.25 -12.39
CA LEU A 242 2.39 13.29 -11.52
C LEU A 242 2.72 13.13 -10.03
N ALA A 243 3.75 12.33 -9.74
CA ALA A 243 4.03 11.81 -8.41
C ALA A 243 5.16 12.55 -7.69
N SER A 244 6.04 13.23 -8.44
CA SER A 244 7.15 14.00 -7.89
C SER A 244 6.64 15.22 -7.09
N PRO A 245 7.32 15.60 -5.99
CA PRO A 245 8.52 14.96 -5.42
C PRO A 245 8.18 14.01 -4.28
N LEU A 246 6.91 13.62 -4.14
CA LEU A 246 6.46 12.77 -3.04
C LEU A 246 6.82 11.31 -3.29
N LEU A 247 6.77 10.91 -4.55
CA LEU A 247 7.05 9.55 -4.98
C LEU A 247 8.21 9.54 -5.98
N GLU A 248 9.02 8.49 -5.89
CA GLU A 248 10.11 8.19 -6.81
C GLU A 248 9.72 7.04 -7.73
N VAL A 249 10.10 7.16 -9.00
CA VAL A 249 9.87 6.12 -10.00
C VAL A 249 11.18 5.39 -10.24
N ARG A 250 11.25 4.12 -9.83
CA ARG A 250 12.41 3.25 -10.04
C ARG A 250 12.20 2.41 -11.29
N ILE A 251 13.18 2.41 -12.17
CA ILE A 251 13.20 1.50 -13.33
C ILE A 251 13.89 0.22 -12.89
N THR A 252 13.16 -0.90 -12.87
CA THR A 252 13.65 -2.16 -12.29
C THR A 252 14.48 -2.98 -13.28
N SER A 253 14.22 -2.89 -14.59
CA SER A 253 15.16 -3.20 -15.69
C SER A 253 14.43 -3.10 -17.04
N PRO A 254 15.12 -2.86 -18.17
CA PRO A 254 14.55 -3.09 -19.48
C PRO A 254 14.28 -4.59 -19.62
N MET A 255 13.02 -4.99 -19.62
CA MET A 255 12.63 -6.36 -19.92
C MET A 255 12.31 -6.47 -21.41
N VAL A 256 12.71 -7.59 -22.01
CA VAL A 256 12.18 -8.02 -23.30
C VAL A 256 10.98 -8.89 -22.99
N ALA A 257 9.78 -8.29 -23.01
CA ALA A 257 8.53 -9.03 -22.96
C ALA A 257 8.21 -9.59 -24.35
N VAL A 258 7.34 -10.58 -24.41
CA VAL A 258 6.89 -11.18 -25.67
C VAL A 258 5.38 -11.01 -25.72
N ASP A 259 4.85 -10.42 -26.80
CA ASP A 259 3.41 -10.23 -26.93
C ASP A 259 2.67 -11.56 -27.16
N GLN A 260 1.34 -11.50 -27.19
CA GLN A 260 0.47 -12.66 -27.48
C GLN A 260 0.77 -13.36 -28.83
N HIS A 261 1.55 -12.74 -29.71
CA HIS A 261 1.94 -13.27 -31.02
C HIS A 261 3.40 -13.76 -31.06
N GLY A 262 4.11 -13.76 -29.94
CA GLY A 262 5.50 -14.20 -29.90
C GLY A 262 6.50 -13.10 -30.30
N ILE A 263 6.08 -11.85 -30.46
CA ILE A 263 6.95 -10.74 -30.85
C ILE A 263 7.59 -10.11 -29.62
N PRO A 264 8.93 -10.07 -29.52
CA PRO A 264 9.61 -9.40 -28.42
C PRO A 264 9.39 -7.88 -28.51
N TYR A 265 9.01 -7.26 -27.40
CA TYR A 265 8.95 -5.82 -27.22
C TYR A 265 9.68 -5.42 -25.94
N HIS A 266 10.31 -4.24 -25.97
CA HIS A 266 10.96 -3.69 -24.80
C HIS A 266 9.90 -3.03 -23.90
N CYS A 267 9.65 -3.60 -22.73
CA CYS A 267 8.92 -2.90 -21.68
C CYS A 267 9.91 -2.43 -20.61
N THR A 268 9.71 -1.19 -20.16
CA THR A 268 10.47 -0.68 -19.02
C THR A 268 9.62 -0.96 -17.80
N ALA A 269 9.90 -2.08 -17.14
CA ALA A 269 9.30 -2.36 -15.84
C ALA A 269 9.72 -1.23 -14.88
N PHE A 270 8.75 -0.69 -14.17
CA PHE A 270 8.99 0.35 -13.18
C PHE A 270 8.19 0.09 -11.93
N SER A 271 8.57 0.78 -10.88
CA SER A 271 7.80 0.81 -9.65
C SER A 271 7.78 2.21 -9.08
N VAL A 272 6.77 2.47 -8.25
CA VAL A 272 6.62 3.74 -7.55
C VAL A 272 6.71 3.50 -6.06
N GLU A 273 7.54 4.29 -5.40
CA GLU A 273 7.78 4.23 -3.96
C GLU A 273 7.80 5.64 -3.36
N TYR A 274 7.67 5.74 -2.04
CA TYR A 274 7.83 7.02 -1.35
C TYR A 274 9.27 7.49 -1.40
N VAL A 275 9.46 8.79 -1.66
CA VAL A 275 10.78 9.44 -1.50
C VAL A 275 11.24 9.38 -0.03
N HIS A 276 10.29 9.42 0.90
CA HIS A 276 10.55 9.34 2.33
C HIS A 276 9.29 8.94 3.10
N GLN A 277 9.45 8.24 4.23
CA GLN A 277 8.34 7.79 5.08
C GLN A 277 7.47 8.94 5.64
N THR A 278 7.99 10.18 5.70
CA THR A 278 7.19 11.37 6.06
C THR A 278 6.08 11.66 5.05
N VAL A 279 6.18 11.16 3.82
CA VAL A 279 5.11 11.23 2.82
C VAL A 279 3.93 10.35 3.25
N ILE A 280 4.19 9.14 3.76
CA ILE A 280 3.13 8.27 4.31
C ILE A 280 2.42 8.98 5.46
N GLN A 281 3.17 9.56 6.39
CA GLN A 281 2.60 10.32 7.52
C GLN A 281 1.76 11.51 7.04
N TYR A 282 2.20 12.20 5.99
CA TYR A 282 1.45 13.28 5.36
C TYR A 282 0.15 12.79 4.72
N LEU A 283 0.20 11.71 3.95
CA LEU A 283 -0.97 11.11 3.30
C LEU A 283 -1.99 10.59 4.33
N ARG A 284 -1.54 9.95 5.40
CA ARG A 284 -2.41 9.51 6.50
C ARG A 284 -3.09 10.69 7.20
N TRP A 285 -2.36 11.79 7.42
CA TRP A 285 -2.96 13.03 7.96
C TRP A 285 -4.06 13.59 7.05
N THR A 286 -3.95 13.44 5.72
CA THR A 286 -4.96 13.97 4.79
C THR A 286 -6.32 13.29 4.91
N VAL A 287 -6.38 12.07 5.46
CA VAL A 287 -7.64 11.38 5.71
C VAL A 287 -8.50 12.16 6.70
N ASP A 288 -7.88 12.80 7.70
CA ASP A 288 -8.58 13.52 8.77
C ASP A 288 -8.62 15.04 8.59
N ALA A 289 -7.83 15.59 7.66
CA ALA A 289 -7.78 17.02 7.39
C ALA A 289 -9.06 17.53 6.71
N VAL A 290 -9.45 18.78 6.96
CA VAL A 290 -10.62 19.41 6.33
C VAL A 290 -10.38 19.56 4.83
N SER A 291 -11.39 19.27 4.00
CA SER A 291 -11.26 19.27 2.53
C SER A 291 -10.73 20.60 1.94
N ALA A 292 -11.10 21.72 2.56
CA ALA A 292 -10.65 23.06 2.17
C ALA A 292 -9.13 23.26 2.30
N ASP A 293 -8.49 22.53 3.21
CA ASP A 293 -7.04 22.62 3.46
C ASP A 293 -6.25 21.66 2.57
N LEU A 294 -6.93 20.78 1.84
CA LEU A 294 -6.30 19.75 1.00
C LEU A 294 -6.11 20.23 -0.44
N PRO A 295 -4.94 19.93 -1.05
CA PRO A 295 -4.76 20.01 -2.49
C PRO A 295 -5.85 19.21 -3.21
N HIS A 296 -6.31 19.67 -4.37
CA HIS A 296 -7.35 18.98 -5.16
C HIS A 296 -6.96 17.54 -5.50
N SER A 297 -5.68 17.29 -5.70
CA SER A 297 -5.09 15.96 -5.91
C SER A 297 -5.25 14.99 -4.74
N LEU A 298 -5.49 15.47 -3.51
CA LEU A 298 -5.61 14.63 -2.31
C LEU A 298 -7.01 14.58 -1.70
N ARG A 299 -7.92 15.47 -2.10
CA ARG A 299 -9.31 15.47 -1.58
C ARG A 299 -10.01 14.10 -1.62
N PRO A 300 -9.86 13.27 -2.68
CA PRO A 300 -10.48 11.94 -2.71
C PRO A 300 -10.06 11.01 -1.57
N ARG A 301 -8.91 11.24 -0.91
CA ARG A 301 -8.44 10.38 0.18
C ARG A 301 -9.37 10.35 1.38
N ARG A 302 -10.15 11.40 1.63
CA ARG A 302 -11.19 11.39 2.69
C ARG A 302 -12.29 10.35 2.45
N LEU A 303 -12.45 9.92 1.20
CA LEU A 303 -13.37 8.85 0.77
C LEU A 303 -12.60 7.67 0.16
N ALA A 304 -11.34 7.44 0.58
CA ALA A 304 -10.43 6.50 -0.08
C ALA A 304 -11.02 5.11 -0.27
N ALA A 305 -11.67 4.55 0.77
CA ALA A 305 -12.30 3.24 0.71
C ALA A 305 -13.35 3.15 -0.41
N LEU A 306 -14.23 4.16 -0.55
CA LEU A 306 -15.27 4.16 -1.58
C LEU A 306 -14.69 4.32 -2.99
N TYR A 307 -13.69 5.20 -3.15
CA TYR A 307 -13.01 5.39 -4.42
C TYR A 307 -12.29 4.12 -4.88
N ARG A 308 -11.45 3.54 -4.00
CA ARG A 308 -10.78 2.26 -4.25
C ARG A 308 -11.78 1.16 -4.60
N GLY A 309 -12.89 1.08 -3.85
CA GLY A 309 -13.96 0.13 -4.14
C GLY A 309 -14.54 0.31 -5.53
N VAL A 310 -14.89 1.53 -5.94
CA VAL A 310 -15.43 1.80 -7.27
C VAL A 310 -14.42 1.46 -8.37
N THR A 311 -13.16 1.87 -8.24
CA THR A 311 -12.08 1.52 -9.17
C THR A 311 -11.94 -0.01 -9.27
N ALA A 312 -11.93 -0.71 -8.14
CA ALA A 312 -11.92 -2.17 -8.10
C ALA A 312 -13.13 -2.80 -8.81
N THR A 313 -14.37 -2.30 -8.60
CA THR A 313 -15.55 -2.86 -9.29
C THR A 313 -15.45 -2.73 -10.81
N ARG A 314 -14.83 -1.66 -11.32
CA ARG A 314 -14.62 -1.48 -12.76
C ARG A 314 -13.56 -2.45 -13.27
N TYR A 315 -12.43 -2.59 -12.57
CA TYR A 315 -11.43 -3.60 -12.89
C TYR A 315 -12.05 -5.00 -12.96
N LEU A 316 -12.74 -5.40 -11.89
CA LEU A 316 -13.34 -6.73 -11.71
C LEU A 316 -14.54 -7.03 -12.63
N SER A 317 -15.10 -6.04 -13.34
CA SER A 317 -16.24 -6.26 -14.24
C SER A 317 -15.99 -5.92 -15.70
N GLN A 318 -15.02 -5.06 -15.99
CA GLN A 318 -14.85 -4.49 -17.33
C GLN A 318 -13.45 -4.71 -17.90
N SER A 319 -12.42 -4.81 -17.05
CA SER A 319 -11.03 -4.95 -17.49
C SER A 319 -10.81 -6.25 -18.25
N ASP A 320 -10.08 -6.18 -19.36
CA ASP A 320 -9.66 -7.37 -20.10
C ASP A 320 -8.58 -8.15 -19.32
N ASP A 321 -7.68 -7.44 -18.62
CA ASP A 321 -6.70 -8.05 -17.70
C ASP A 321 -7.38 -8.95 -16.65
N PHE A 322 -8.46 -8.47 -16.02
CA PHE A 322 -9.19 -9.31 -15.06
C PHE A 322 -9.87 -10.51 -15.72
N LYS A 323 -10.40 -10.37 -16.94
CA LYS A 323 -11.03 -11.49 -17.65
C LYS A 323 -10.01 -12.56 -18.00
N ASP A 324 -8.82 -12.17 -18.41
CA ASP A 324 -7.71 -13.06 -18.71
C ASP A 324 -7.23 -13.76 -17.42
N ASN A 325 -7.08 -13.02 -16.32
CA ASN A 325 -6.75 -13.57 -15.01
C ASN A 325 -7.82 -14.56 -14.53
N LEU A 326 -9.10 -14.23 -14.65
CA LEU A 326 -10.20 -15.12 -14.30
C LEU A 326 -10.20 -16.38 -15.19
N GLN A 327 -9.94 -16.25 -16.49
CA GLN A 327 -9.84 -17.39 -17.39
C GLN A 327 -8.68 -18.31 -16.99
N GLN A 328 -7.52 -17.76 -16.65
CA GLN A 328 -6.40 -18.53 -16.14
C GLN A 328 -6.73 -19.23 -14.81
N LEU A 329 -7.43 -18.57 -13.88
CA LEU A 329 -7.92 -19.19 -12.64
C LEU A 329 -8.85 -20.38 -12.93
N ARG A 330 -9.72 -20.29 -13.95
CA ARG A 330 -10.60 -21.40 -14.33
C ARG A 330 -9.82 -22.60 -14.87
N GLU A 331 -8.79 -22.33 -15.67
CA GLU A 331 -7.95 -23.37 -16.28
C GLU A 331 -6.98 -23.99 -15.27
N ARG A 332 -6.40 -23.15 -14.41
CA ARG A 332 -5.31 -23.49 -13.48
C ARG A 332 -5.54 -22.87 -12.10
N PRO A 333 -6.55 -23.36 -11.37
CA PRO A 333 -6.99 -22.76 -10.10
C PRO A 333 -5.93 -22.79 -8.99
N ARG A 334 -4.81 -23.49 -9.19
CA ARG A 334 -3.72 -23.64 -8.22
C ARG A 334 -2.43 -22.92 -8.60
N ASP A 335 -2.35 -22.29 -9.77
CA ASP A 335 -1.09 -21.71 -10.30
C ASP A 335 -0.74 -20.31 -9.77
N GLY A 336 -1.28 -19.92 -8.60
CA GLY A 336 -1.04 -18.64 -7.95
C GLY A 336 -2.02 -17.52 -8.35
N ILE A 337 -1.89 -16.37 -7.69
CA ILE A 337 -2.64 -15.14 -7.99
C ILE A 337 -1.76 -14.16 -8.78
N PHE A 338 -2.40 -13.43 -9.68
CA PHE A 338 -1.81 -12.43 -10.57
C PHE A 338 -1.60 -11.06 -9.90
N ASP A 339 -0.61 -10.33 -10.41
CA ASP A 339 0.05 -9.17 -9.78
C ASP A 339 -0.85 -7.94 -9.48
N ASN A 340 -2.12 -7.91 -9.93
CA ASN A 340 -3.06 -6.79 -9.69
C ASN A 340 -4.35 -7.17 -8.95
N TYR A 341 -4.64 -8.47 -8.87
CA TYR A 341 -5.93 -8.94 -8.37
C TYR A 341 -6.08 -8.63 -6.88
N LEU A 342 -5.01 -8.82 -6.10
CA LEU A 342 -5.04 -8.64 -4.65
C LEU A 342 -5.38 -7.21 -4.27
N GLU A 343 -4.69 -6.24 -4.86
CA GLU A 343 -4.88 -4.83 -4.58
C GLU A 343 -6.32 -4.44 -4.88
N MET A 344 -6.82 -4.80 -6.06
CA MET A 344 -8.20 -4.50 -6.45
C MET A 344 -9.22 -5.15 -5.53
N VAL A 345 -9.05 -6.43 -5.19
CA VAL A 345 -9.98 -7.13 -4.30
C VAL A 345 -9.96 -6.56 -2.89
N TYR A 346 -8.80 -6.22 -2.34
CA TYR A 346 -8.71 -5.60 -1.03
C TYR A 346 -9.16 -4.14 -1.01
N GLY A 347 -9.01 -3.42 -2.12
CA GLY A 347 -9.66 -2.12 -2.33
C GLY A 347 -11.19 -2.22 -2.25
N LEU A 348 -11.76 -3.28 -2.85
CA LEU A 348 -13.19 -3.58 -2.73
C LEU A 348 -13.59 -4.01 -1.31
N TRP A 349 -12.83 -4.90 -0.67
CA TRP A 349 -13.08 -5.28 0.73
C TRP A 349 -13.03 -4.08 1.67
N GLY A 350 -12.11 -3.12 1.45
CA GLY A 350 -12.06 -1.87 2.19
C GLY A 350 -13.36 -1.07 2.11
N ALA A 351 -13.98 -0.99 0.92
CA ALA A 351 -15.29 -0.35 0.75
C ALA A 351 -16.41 -1.14 1.44
N LEU A 352 -16.39 -2.46 1.31
CA LEU A 352 -17.40 -3.35 1.91
C LEU A 352 -17.36 -3.30 3.44
N ASN A 353 -16.16 -3.23 4.02
CA ASN A 353 -15.90 -3.12 5.47
C ASN A 353 -16.00 -1.68 6.00
N LEU A 354 -16.45 -0.69 5.21
CA LEU A 354 -16.62 0.67 5.69
C LEU A 354 -17.82 0.76 6.66
N PRO A 355 -17.63 1.07 7.96
CA PRO A 355 -18.73 1.05 8.93
C PRO A 355 -19.71 2.18 8.74
N HIS A 356 -19.21 3.39 8.55
CA HIS A 356 -20.01 4.58 8.39
C HIS A 356 -19.34 5.54 7.42
N LEU A 357 -20.14 6.41 6.80
CA LEU A 357 -19.59 7.61 6.19
C LEU A 357 -19.10 8.54 7.30
N ARG A 358 -18.02 9.26 7.00
CA ARG A 358 -17.57 10.36 7.82
C ARG A 358 -18.70 11.36 8.06
N TRP A 359 -18.81 11.87 9.29
CA TRP A 359 -19.85 12.82 9.68
C TRP A 359 -19.49 14.27 9.31
N ASP A 360 -18.20 14.53 9.02
CA ASP A 360 -17.61 15.84 8.72
C ASP A 360 -17.42 16.06 7.20
N LEU A 361 -18.21 15.40 6.35
CA LEU A 361 -18.15 15.61 4.90
C LEU A 361 -18.80 16.93 4.50
N ASP A 362 -18.17 17.67 3.59
CA ASP A 362 -18.80 18.83 2.99
C ASP A 362 -19.88 18.43 1.95
N ALA A 363 -20.53 19.42 1.34
CA ALA A 363 -21.62 19.17 0.39
C ALA A 363 -21.15 18.47 -0.91
N ASP A 364 -19.96 18.80 -1.41
CA ASP A 364 -19.39 18.17 -2.61
C ASP A 364 -18.95 16.73 -2.31
N GLU A 365 -18.29 16.54 -1.16
CA GLU A 365 -17.89 15.22 -0.67
C GLU A 365 -19.10 14.32 -0.42
N SER A 366 -20.17 14.86 0.17
CA SER A 366 -21.42 14.12 0.39
C SER A 366 -22.07 13.69 -0.92
N ALA A 367 -22.12 14.58 -1.91
CA ALA A 367 -22.65 14.26 -3.25
C ALA A 367 -21.78 13.21 -3.95
N LYS A 368 -20.45 13.30 -3.80
CA LYS A 368 -19.51 12.32 -4.33
C LYS A 368 -19.66 10.96 -3.65
N ALA A 369 -19.72 10.92 -2.33
CA ALA A 369 -19.94 9.71 -1.56
C ALA A 369 -21.25 9.01 -1.97
N ALA A 370 -22.32 9.77 -2.18
CA ALA A 370 -23.58 9.23 -2.69
C ALA A 370 -23.42 8.57 -4.06
N THR A 371 -22.74 9.25 -4.98
CA THR A 371 -22.45 8.71 -6.33
C THR A 371 -21.63 7.42 -6.27
N LEU A 372 -20.59 7.38 -5.42
CA LEU A 372 -19.76 6.18 -5.24
C LEU A 372 -20.55 5.03 -4.63
N CYS A 373 -21.38 5.30 -3.63
CA CYS A 373 -22.27 4.31 -3.00
C CYS A 373 -23.26 3.73 -4.01
N ASP A 374 -23.84 4.54 -4.89
CA ASP A 374 -24.77 4.07 -5.92
C ASP A 374 -24.05 3.18 -6.96
N GLN A 375 -22.81 3.50 -7.32
CA GLN A 375 -21.99 2.65 -8.22
C GLN A 375 -21.68 1.30 -7.57
N LEU A 376 -21.26 1.29 -6.30
CA LEU A 376 -21.02 0.05 -5.55
C LEU A 376 -22.30 -0.77 -5.40
N THR A 377 -23.42 -0.13 -5.05
CA THR A 377 -24.74 -0.77 -4.96
C THR A 377 -25.11 -1.44 -6.27
N HIS A 378 -24.95 -0.76 -7.40
CA HIS A 378 -25.22 -1.32 -8.71
C HIS A 378 -24.36 -2.56 -9.00
N PHE A 379 -23.06 -2.51 -8.69
CA PHE A 379 -22.19 -3.68 -8.84
C PHE A 379 -22.67 -4.88 -8.00
N LEU A 380 -22.98 -4.67 -6.72
CA LEU A 380 -23.37 -5.75 -5.79
C LEU A 380 -24.75 -6.35 -6.05
N THR A 381 -25.63 -5.62 -6.74
CA THR A 381 -27.02 -6.04 -7.02
C THR A 381 -27.21 -6.62 -8.42
N THR A 382 -26.16 -6.67 -9.25
CA THR A 382 -26.23 -7.13 -10.64
C THR A 382 -25.26 -8.26 -10.91
N ASP A 383 -25.36 -8.87 -12.09
CA ASP A 383 -24.45 -9.94 -12.52
C ASP A 383 -22.99 -9.47 -12.69
N LYS A 384 -22.72 -8.16 -12.62
CA LYS A 384 -21.37 -7.60 -12.75
C LYS A 384 -20.43 -8.08 -11.66
N CYS A 385 -20.92 -8.45 -10.47
CA CYS A 385 -20.07 -8.97 -9.39
C CYS A 385 -19.73 -10.46 -9.52
N LEU A 386 -20.33 -11.18 -10.48
CA LEU A 386 -20.16 -12.63 -10.58
C LEU A 386 -18.72 -13.04 -10.90
N GLY A 387 -18.01 -12.28 -11.74
CA GLY A 387 -16.61 -12.56 -12.06
C GLY A 387 -15.70 -12.49 -10.82
N TRP A 388 -15.90 -11.45 -9.99
CA TRP A 388 -15.21 -11.32 -8.71
C TRP A 388 -15.54 -12.47 -7.75
N ILE A 389 -16.83 -12.78 -7.58
CA ILE A 389 -17.27 -13.87 -6.70
C ILE A 389 -16.69 -15.21 -7.16
N GLU A 390 -16.67 -15.47 -8.47
CA GLU A 390 -16.07 -16.66 -9.05
C GLU A 390 -14.58 -16.76 -8.74
N ALA A 391 -13.81 -15.69 -8.99
CA ALA A 391 -12.38 -15.64 -8.68
C ALA A 391 -12.13 -15.93 -7.18
N VAL A 392 -12.87 -15.24 -6.30
CA VAL A 392 -12.78 -15.41 -4.85
C VAL A 392 -13.08 -16.85 -4.43
N ILE A 393 -14.12 -17.50 -5.00
CA ILE A 393 -14.45 -18.90 -4.74
C ILE A 393 -13.30 -19.82 -5.17
N ILE A 394 -12.83 -19.69 -6.42
CA ILE A 394 -11.76 -20.54 -6.98
C ILE A 394 -10.52 -20.47 -6.10
N ILE A 395 -10.08 -19.25 -5.81
CA ILE A 395 -8.87 -18.96 -5.06
C ILE A 395 -8.93 -19.56 -3.65
N ASN A 396 -10.05 -19.40 -2.95
CA ASN A 396 -10.19 -19.91 -1.59
C ASN A 396 -10.39 -21.43 -1.57
N TYR A 397 -11.15 -21.99 -2.53
CA TYR A 397 -11.39 -23.44 -2.57
C TYR A 397 -10.15 -24.21 -3.00
N ALA A 398 -9.29 -23.61 -3.82
CA ALA A 398 -7.99 -24.15 -4.16
C ALA A 398 -7.00 -24.12 -2.98
N GLY A 399 -7.37 -23.51 -1.85
CA GLY A 399 -6.54 -23.41 -0.66
C GLY A 399 -5.42 -22.37 -0.77
N GLN A 400 -5.48 -21.48 -1.76
CA GLN A 400 -4.47 -20.44 -1.91
C GLN A 400 -4.62 -19.35 -0.82
N TYR A 401 -5.86 -19.12 -0.34
CA TYR A 401 -6.19 -18.13 0.69
C TYR A 401 -7.34 -18.66 1.53
N VAL A 402 -7.27 -18.51 2.86
CA VAL A 402 -8.23 -19.15 3.79
C VAL A 402 -9.18 -18.14 4.45
N ASN A 403 -9.09 -16.85 4.10
CA ASN A 403 -9.76 -15.78 4.85
C ASN A 403 -11.11 -15.36 4.23
N LEU A 404 -11.67 -16.10 3.27
CA LEU A 404 -12.95 -15.70 2.65
C LEU A 404 -14.11 -15.66 3.64
N ILE A 405 -14.25 -16.70 4.47
CA ILE A 405 -15.32 -16.75 5.47
C ILE A 405 -15.18 -15.57 6.43
N GLU A 406 -13.98 -15.35 6.96
CA GLU A 406 -13.66 -14.23 7.85
C GLU A 406 -13.97 -12.87 7.19
N ASN A 407 -13.57 -12.66 5.94
CA ASN A 407 -13.86 -11.42 5.21
C ASN A 407 -15.37 -11.19 5.06
N VAL A 408 -16.15 -12.23 4.73
CA VAL A 408 -17.61 -12.12 4.60
C VAL A 408 -18.26 -11.85 5.94
N GLU A 409 -17.79 -12.50 7.01
CA GLU A 409 -18.28 -12.29 8.38
C GLU A 409 -17.99 -10.88 8.87
N ASN A 410 -16.78 -10.37 8.64
CA ASN A 410 -16.39 -8.99 8.97
C ASN A 410 -17.32 -7.98 8.27
N VAL A 411 -17.61 -8.18 6.98
CA VAL A 411 -18.56 -7.30 6.27
C VAL A 411 -19.96 -7.40 6.86
N LEU A 412 -20.42 -8.59 7.25
CA LEU A 412 -21.74 -8.77 7.87
C LEU A 412 -21.83 -8.13 9.25
N GLU A 413 -20.78 -8.21 10.06
CA GLU A 413 -20.70 -7.52 11.36
C GLU A 413 -20.81 -6.01 11.16
N VAL A 414 -19.98 -5.46 10.28
CA VAL A 414 -20.00 -4.04 9.92
C VAL A 414 -21.35 -3.62 9.30
N ALA A 415 -22.03 -4.51 8.59
CA ALA A 415 -23.34 -4.28 8.00
C ALA A 415 -24.53 -4.60 8.93
N SER A 416 -24.31 -4.91 10.20
CA SER A 416 -25.39 -5.20 11.15
C SER A 416 -25.93 -3.94 11.84
N ASP A 417 -25.15 -2.85 11.88
CA ASP A 417 -25.52 -1.58 12.52
C ASP A 417 -25.50 -0.41 11.52
N PRO A 418 -26.66 0.00 10.95
CA PRO A 418 -26.72 1.13 10.03
C PRO A 418 -26.64 2.45 10.79
N LEU A 419 -25.43 2.91 11.08
CA LEU A 419 -25.20 4.17 11.80
C LEU A 419 -25.36 5.44 10.93
N SER A 420 -25.42 5.32 9.60
CA SER A 420 -25.50 6.48 8.70
C SER A 420 -26.93 6.81 8.25
N SER A 421 -27.28 8.09 8.32
CA SER A 421 -28.54 8.64 7.81
C SER A 421 -28.54 8.92 6.31
N ALA A 422 -27.40 8.80 5.62
CA ALA A 422 -27.27 9.11 4.21
C ALA A 422 -28.00 8.06 3.34
N PRO A 423 -29.01 8.44 2.51
CA PRO A 423 -29.83 7.46 1.80
C PRO A 423 -29.06 6.56 0.83
N ALA A 424 -28.05 7.09 0.15
CA ALA A 424 -27.22 6.31 -0.78
C ALA A 424 -26.35 5.28 -0.04
N PHE A 425 -25.81 5.64 1.13
CA PHE A 425 -25.05 4.70 1.95
C PHE A 425 -25.96 3.62 2.54
N GLN A 426 -27.20 3.96 2.92
CA GLN A 426 -28.18 2.96 3.36
C GLN A 426 -28.52 1.95 2.26
N ARG A 427 -28.67 2.40 1.00
CA ARG A 427 -28.85 1.48 -0.14
C ARG A 427 -27.64 0.56 -0.33
N PHE A 428 -26.42 1.13 -0.27
CA PHE A 428 -25.18 0.37 -0.34
C PHE A 428 -25.08 -0.65 0.80
N HIS A 429 -25.40 -0.24 2.02
CA HIS A 429 -25.45 -1.08 3.22
C HIS A 429 -26.42 -2.25 3.07
N CYS A 430 -27.67 -2.00 2.63
CA CYS A 430 -28.65 -3.04 2.36
C CYS A 430 -28.18 -4.01 1.26
N ALA A 431 -27.55 -3.51 0.20
CA ALA A 431 -27.04 -4.32 -0.90
C ALA A 431 -25.90 -5.23 -0.45
N ARG A 432 -24.89 -4.70 0.26
CA ARG A 432 -23.78 -5.52 0.79
C ARG A 432 -24.28 -6.54 1.81
N GLN A 433 -25.19 -6.18 2.72
CA GLN A 433 -25.74 -7.09 3.71
C GLN A 433 -26.47 -8.25 3.03
N THR A 434 -27.31 -7.94 2.05
CA THR A 434 -28.06 -8.95 1.28
C THR A 434 -27.10 -9.91 0.56
N LEU A 435 -26.13 -9.37 -0.19
CA LEU A 435 -25.17 -10.18 -0.93
C LEU A 435 -24.31 -11.05 -0.01
N MET A 436 -23.78 -10.50 1.08
CA MET A 436 -22.92 -11.26 2.01
C MET A 436 -23.72 -12.31 2.79
N THR A 437 -24.99 -12.05 3.11
CA THR A 437 -25.85 -13.06 3.74
C THR A 437 -26.14 -14.22 2.79
N ASP A 438 -26.37 -13.92 1.50
CA ASP A 438 -26.50 -14.95 0.48
C ASP A 438 -25.18 -15.70 0.29
N PHE A 439 -24.04 -14.99 0.30
CA PHE A 439 -22.73 -15.58 0.05
C PHE A 439 -22.27 -16.47 1.19
N ILE A 440 -22.42 -16.05 2.46
CA ILE A 440 -22.06 -16.90 3.61
C ILE A 440 -22.91 -18.17 3.64
N TYR A 441 -24.21 -18.06 3.31
CA TYR A 441 -25.08 -19.23 3.16
C TYR A 441 -24.61 -20.13 2.02
N VAL A 442 -24.17 -19.58 0.89
CA VAL A 442 -23.62 -20.40 -0.20
C VAL A 442 -22.36 -21.13 0.25
N LEU A 443 -21.39 -20.42 0.84
CA LEU A 443 -20.13 -21.01 1.32
C LEU A 443 -20.41 -22.14 2.30
N ALA A 444 -21.33 -21.94 3.22
CA ALA A 444 -21.75 -22.95 4.18
C ALA A 444 -22.29 -24.26 3.58
N GLN A 445 -23.00 -24.15 2.45
CA GLN A 445 -23.62 -25.28 1.79
C GLN A 445 -22.61 -26.07 0.93
N THR A 446 -21.46 -25.48 0.62
CA THR A 446 -20.46 -26.06 -0.28
C THR A 446 -19.12 -26.36 0.40
N TRP A 447 -18.80 -25.69 1.51
CA TRP A 447 -17.59 -25.89 2.31
C TRP A 447 -17.73 -27.09 3.27
N PRO A 448 -16.64 -27.83 3.59
CA PRO A 448 -16.69 -28.88 4.61
C PRO A 448 -17.16 -28.34 5.98
N GLN A 449 -18.22 -28.91 6.54
CA GLN A 449 -18.82 -28.37 7.78
C GLN A 449 -17.88 -28.41 8.98
N ASP A 450 -16.98 -29.39 9.03
CA ASP A 450 -16.01 -29.55 10.12
C ASP A 450 -14.98 -28.40 10.18
N ASP A 451 -14.83 -27.64 9.08
CA ASP A 451 -13.87 -26.53 8.97
C ASP A 451 -14.52 -25.15 9.17
N LEU A 452 -15.85 -25.08 9.37
CA LEU A 452 -16.56 -23.82 9.54
C LEU A 452 -16.52 -23.31 10.99
N PRO A 453 -16.29 -22.00 11.22
CA PRO A 453 -16.42 -21.41 12.55
C PRO A 453 -17.82 -21.64 13.13
N THR A 454 -17.91 -21.86 14.45
CA THR A 454 -19.20 -22.10 15.14
C THR A 454 -20.19 -20.96 14.95
N GLN A 455 -19.70 -19.71 14.88
CA GLN A 455 -20.54 -18.53 14.63
C GLN A 455 -21.14 -18.54 13.23
N THR A 456 -20.38 -18.99 12.23
CA THR A 456 -20.86 -19.20 10.87
C THR A 456 -21.99 -20.22 10.91
N LEU A 457 -21.78 -21.40 11.52
CA LEU A 457 -22.77 -22.47 11.62
C LEU A 457 -24.11 -22.00 12.19
N ALA A 458 -24.08 -21.20 13.26
CA ALA A 458 -25.29 -20.62 13.86
C ALA A 458 -26.07 -19.68 12.92
N ARG A 459 -25.38 -18.99 12.00
CA ARG A 459 -26.03 -18.12 10.99
C ARG A 459 -26.62 -18.89 9.82
N ILE A 460 -26.17 -20.13 9.58
CA ILE A 460 -26.50 -20.94 8.40
C ILE A 460 -27.80 -21.73 8.57
N ASP A 461 -28.26 -21.95 9.81
CA ASP A 461 -29.48 -22.74 10.10
C ASP A 461 -30.76 -22.16 9.47
N GLN A 462 -30.72 -20.92 8.96
CA GLN A 462 -31.83 -20.28 8.28
C GLN A 462 -31.47 -19.88 6.85
N ILE A 463 -32.25 -20.36 5.90
CA ILE A 463 -32.15 -19.94 4.49
C ILE A 463 -32.41 -18.42 4.43
N PRO A 464 -31.52 -17.61 3.82
CA PRO A 464 -31.71 -16.18 3.71
C PRO A 464 -33.08 -15.85 3.09
N ARG A 465 -33.78 -14.86 3.66
CA ARG A 465 -35.12 -14.48 3.21
C ARG A 465 -35.08 -14.11 1.73
N GLY A 466 -35.83 -14.83 0.89
CA GLY A 466 -35.92 -14.55 -0.55
C GLY A 466 -34.78 -15.15 -1.40
N PHE A 467 -33.91 -16.01 -0.83
CA PHE A 467 -32.73 -16.55 -1.50
C PHE A 467 -33.04 -17.14 -2.89
N TYR A 468 -34.01 -18.06 -2.97
CA TYR A 468 -34.35 -18.73 -4.24
C TYR A 468 -35.04 -17.81 -5.25
N GLN A 469 -35.65 -16.70 -4.79
CA GLN A 469 -36.28 -15.70 -5.64
C GLN A 469 -35.24 -14.75 -6.27
N ARG A 470 -34.10 -14.53 -5.62
CA ARG A 470 -33.02 -13.68 -6.13
C ARG A 470 -32.21 -14.42 -7.20
N SER A 471 -32.18 -13.88 -8.43
CA SER A 471 -31.40 -14.44 -9.54
C SER A 471 -29.90 -14.53 -9.23
N LEU A 472 -29.34 -13.47 -8.65
CA LEU A 472 -27.92 -13.39 -8.29
C LEU A 472 -27.52 -14.48 -7.29
N ALA A 473 -28.28 -14.65 -6.21
CA ALA A 473 -28.03 -15.69 -5.19
C ALA A 473 -27.97 -17.10 -5.77
N ARG A 474 -28.90 -17.43 -6.69
CA ARG A 474 -28.89 -18.72 -7.41
C ARG A 474 -27.65 -18.91 -8.28
N LYS A 475 -27.17 -17.85 -8.93
CA LYS A 475 -25.94 -17.89 -9.74
C LYS A 475 -24.70 -18.07 -8.87
N VAL A 476 -24.63 -17.38 -7.73
CA VAL A 476 -23.54 -17.56 -6.75
C VAL A 476 -23.51 -19.00 -6.22
N MET A 477 -24.67 -19.58 -5.88
CA MET A 477 -24.77 -21.00 -5.49
C MET A 477 -24.29 -21.95 -6.61
N ALA A 478 -24.64 -21.66 -7.87
CA ALA A 478 -24.21 -22.47 -9.00
C ALA A 478 -22.69 -22.43 -9.19
N LEU A 479 -22.06 -21.25 -9.07
CA LEU A 479 -20.61 -21.08 -9.12
C LEU A 479 -19.91 -21.86 -8.00
N ALA A 480 -20.38 -21.73 -6.75
CA ALA A 480 -19.77 -22.45 -5.63
C ALA A 480 -19.84 -23.98 -5.80
N ARG A 481 -20.96 -24.51 -6.29
CA ARG A 481 -21.10 -25.93 -6.61
C ARG A 481 -20.20 -26.37 -7.76
N GLN A 482 -20.05 -25.52 -8.79
CA GLN A 482 -19.17 -25.80 -9.93
C GLN A 482 -17.71 -26.00 -9.48
N TYR A 483 -17.25 -25.25 -8.48
CA TYR A 483 -15.87 -25.32 -8.00
C TYR A 483 -15.69 -26.16 -6.73
N GLN A 484 -16.76 -26.72 -6.16
CA GLN A 484 -16.72 -27.48 -4.89
C GLN A 484 -15.69 -28.63 -4.90
N TRP A 485 -15.40 -29.21 -6.06
CA TRP A 485 -14.39 -30.27 -6.20
C TRP A 485 -12.98 -29.83 -5.74
N LEU A 486 -12.67 -28.53 -5.80
CA LEU A 486 -11.37 -27.98 -5.37
C LEU A 486 -11.09 -28.19 -3.87
N LEU A 487 -12.14 -28.31 -3.05
CA LEU A 487 -12.07 -28.50 -1.59
C LEU A 487 -11.60 -29.92 -1.19
N SER A 488 -11.50 -30.86 -2.13
CA SER A 488 -11.23 -32.28 -1.82
C SER A 488 -9.79 -32.49 -1.29
N PRO A 489 -9.61 -33.02 -0.04
CA PRO A 489 -8.29 -33.22 0.57
C PRO A 489 -7.37 -34.19 -0.19
N ALA A 490 -7.96 -35.12 -0.93
CA ALA A 490 -7.25 -36.17 -1.67
C ALA A 490 -6.30 -35.61 -2.76
N GLN A 491 -6.54 -34.39 -3.24
CA GLN A 491 -5.66 -33.70 -4.19
C GLN A 491 -4.79 -32.62 -3.54
N ALA A 492 -5.13 -32.14 -2.34
CA ALA A 492 -4.27 -31.21 -1.58
C ALA A 492 -3.00 -31.91 -1.06
N ARG A 493 -3.10 -33.18 -0.64
CA ARG A 493 -1.95 -33.96 -0.13
C ARG A 493 -0.93 -34.37 -1.20
N SER A 494 -1.32 -34.44 -2.47
CA SER A 494 -0.36 -34.64 -3.58
C SER A 494 0.30 -33.35 -4.06
N SER A 495 -0.12 -32.21 -3.52
CA SER A 495 0.40 -30.88 -3.81
C SER A 495 0.88 -30.17 -2.54
N ASN A 496 1.70 -30.87 -1.74
CA ASN A 496 2.66 -30.27 -0.80
C ASN A 496 3.72 -29.38 -1.53
N CYS A 497 3.40 -28.79 -2.68
CA CYS A 497 4.25 -27.88 -3.43
C CYS A 497 4.11 -26.43 -2.97
N PHE A 498 3.19 -26.11 -2.06
CA PHE A 498 2.99 -24.74 -1.57
C PHE A 498 3.33 -24.62 -0.08
N SER A 499 4.55 -25.00 0.29
CA SER A 499 5.37 -24.03 1.01
C SER A 499 5.68 -22.90 0.03
N PHE A 500 5.61 -21.63 0.42
CA PHE A 500 6.20 -20.52 -0.32
C PHE A 500 7.69 -20.81 -0.58
N ASN A 501 7.98 -21.58 -1.62
CA ASN A 501 9.29 -21.87 -2.15
C ASN A 501 9.37 -21.07 -3.44
N GLY A 502 9.76 -19.80 -3.33
CA GLY A 502 10.42 -19.14 -4.43
C GLY A 502 11.67 -19.94 -4.78
N ARG A 503 11.60 -20.73 -5.85
CA ARG A 503 12.78 -21.18 -6.59
C ARG A 503 12.95 -20.21 -7.75
N GLY A 504 14.09 -19.52 -7.76
CA GLY A 504 14.54 -18.60 -8.81
C GLY A 504 15.49 -17.59 -8.23
#